data_AF-A0A661RFQ9-F1
#
_entry.id   AF-A0A661RFQ9-F1
#
_cell.length_a   1.000
_cell.length_b   1.000
_cell.length_c   1.000
_cell.angle_alpha   90.00
_cell.angle_beta   90.00
_cell.angle_gamma   90.00
#
_symmetry.space_group_name_H-M   'P 1'
#
loop_
_entity.id
_entity.type
_entity.pdbx_description
1 polymer ?
#
loop_
_entity_poly.entity_id
_entity_poly.type
_entity_poly.pdbx_seq_one_letter_code
_entity_poly.pdbx_strand_id
1 'polypeptide(L)'
;AISFGVDQVKDEDAKTIMVFDFGGGTFDLSVFTISGGQFIEQGKGGNMWLGGEDIDRKIEDFVLGETEREYGIEDIGQLIDHQETGKKIRFLGELKAAVEQAKINLSDQEATYVEILGLLKDNDGDLLDIDITLTRKQLETIIQPVVETAMELSRKLLDDIYFTPDLIDNVLLVGGSSKIPCIIKAVEAMFGPDKVLVHERPMLAIAEGAAILSHRLSDTYECAGCGKTVSQSDIVCSSCGFDLEKHTIDQGVLDIVHATAHDYYVALENGDRYLFVEKNTPLPCEQTEVFKLVHSDQNLVHMKFSNMVNDKEESIGDFWLGFDHKTIDKYRTNHSDETRELPFSIEVTLKIDENNLVEVAASLKELPEVELSKTLSRGQADEKLFKILEKIINEANEKGYETYTINDITTRTVSILKEIHRVIDQKTGEVIEPVYNLAEMNLDKTKRLAEEGVDCYAFIYYAENLLETFLAAFSSKDKSLMKKKIEHLKTMNLNGTYEENLDAYNDLDRLIDKFPLPNILMRITKAADLCEENDPPRAPKFYGAISSILAAVEKENSERIDATLDKILPEVDEVIQQYDSKTGTIKKGITR
;
A
#
# COMPACT_ATOMS: atom_id res chain seq x y z
N ALA A 1 23.35 -10.51 18.11
CA ALA A 1 23.69 -11.85 17.60
C ALA A 1 25.14 -11.93 17.10
N ILE A 2 25.54 -11.13 16.10
CA ILE A 2 26.93 -11.15 15.55
C ILE A 2 28.01 -11.02 16.63
N SER A 3 27.88 -10.08 17.56
CA SER A 3 28.85 -9.87 18.66
C SER A 3 29.02 -11.04 19.62
N PHE A 4 28.02 -11.93 19.74
CA PHE A 4 28.13 -13.14 20.56
C PHE A 4 28.98 -14.24 19.92
N GLY A 5 29.43 -14.07 18.68
CA GLY A 5 30.18 -15.11 17.98
C GLY A 5 29.32 -16.30 17.52
N VAL A 6 27.99 -16.14 17.49
CA VAL A 6 27.05 -17.20 17.03
C VAL A 6 27.20 -17.48 15.53
N ASP A 7 27.93 -16.63 14.83
CA ASP A 7 28.39 -16.82 13.46
C ASP A 7 29.48 -17.88 13.32
N GLN A 8 30.16 -18.26 14.41
CA GLN A 8 31.17 -19.33 14.43
C GLN A 8 30.58 -20.74 14.57
N VAL A 9 29.26 -20.90 14.46
CA VAL A 9 28.61 -22.21 14.45
C VAL A 9 28.92 -22.88 13.11
N LYS A 10 29.87 -23.82 13.14
CA LYS A 10 30.43 -24.52 11.96
C LYS A 10 29.62 -25.73 11.50
N ASP A 11 28.58 -26.11 12.24
CA ASP A 11 27.82 -27.32 11.96
C ASP A 11 26.77 -27.07 10.87
N GLU A 12 26.45 -28.13 10.11
CA GLU A 12 25.34 -28.19 9.15
C GLU A 12 23.95 -28.02 9.83
N ASP A 13 23.92 -28.04 11.16
CA ASP A 13 22.70 -27.93 11.96
C ASP A 13 22.28 -26.46 12.12
N ALA A 14 21.06 -26.15 11.65
CA ALA A 14 20.43 -24.86 11.85
C ALA A 14 20.19 -24.60 13.35
N LYS A 15 20.55 -23.42 13.84
CA LYS A 15 20.26 -22.98 15.21
C LYS A 15 19.29 -21.81 15.22
N THR A 16 18.29 -21.87 16.08
CA THR A 16 17.34 -20.78 16.29
C THR A 16 17.72 -20.01 17.53
N ILE A 17 17.96 -18.71 17.39
CA ILE A 17 18.30 -17.82 18.49
C ILE A 17 17.26 -16.72 18.66
N MET A 18 17.08 -16.27 19.90
CA MET A 18 16.31 -15.08 20.23
C MET A 18 17.24 -14.02 20.80
N VAL A 19 17.22 -12.82 20.23
CA VAL A 19 17.88 -11.64 20.81
C VAL A 19 16.86 -10.93 21.71
N PHE A 20 17.23 -10.74 22.96
CA PHE A 20 16.47 -10.03 23.98
C PHE A 20 17.22 -8.75 24.33
N ASP A 21 16.89 -7.64 23.65
CA ASP A 21 17.53 -6.34 23.86
C ASP A 21 16.71 -5.48 24.81
N PHE A 22 17.17 -5.35 26.05
CA PHE A 22 16.53 -4.48 27.03
C PHE A 22 17.41 -3.27 27.30
N GLY A 23 17.15 -2.22 26.53
CA GLY A 23 17.89 -0.96 26.56
C GLY A 23 17.42 0.02 27.63
N GLY A 24 17.83 1.28 27.45
CA GLY A 24 17.44 2.40 28.31
C GLY A 24 16.05 2.96 28.01
N GLY A 25 15.62 2.94 26.74
CA GLY A 25 14.32 3.46 26.31
C GLY A 25 13.48 2.50 25.46
N THR A 26 14.10 1.48 24.86
CA THR A 26 13.42 0.48 24.04
C THR A 26 13.67 -0.93 24.56
N PHE A 27 12.72 -1.80 24.28
CA PHE A 27 12.81 -3.23 24.48
C PHE A 27 12.54 -3.91 23.15
N ASP A 28 13.55 -4.54 22.56
CA ASP A 28 13.48 -5.10 21.22
C ASP A 28 13.73 -6.62 21.28
N LEU A 29 12.94 -7.35 20.50
CA LEU A 29 13.01 -8.79 20.37
C LEU A 29 13.21 -9.18 18.91
N SER A 30 14.08 -10.15 18.65
CA SER A 30 14.26 -10.69 17.30
C SER A 30 14.60 -12.16 17.36
N VAL A 31 13.95 -12.97 16.54
CA VAL A 31 14.24 -14.40 16.40
C VAL A 31 14.90 -14.62 15.05
N PHE A 32 16.04 -15.31 15.05
CA PHE A 32 16.77 -15.67 13.85
C PHE A 32 17.02 -17.17 13.82
N THR A 33 16.91 -17.76 12.65
CA THR A 33 17.48 -19.07 12.36
C THR A 33 18.79 -18.87 11.63
N ILE A 34 19.87 -19.40 12.21
CA ILE A 34 21.22 -19.37 11.67
C ILE A 34 21.48 -20.72 11.01
N SER A 35 21.76 -20.72 9.71
CA SER A 35 22.06 -21.94 8.96
C SER A 35 23.13 -21.63 7.91
N GLY A 36 24.21 -22.42 7.88
CA GLY A 36 25.30 -22.23 6.91
C GLY A 36 25.89 -20.82 6.90
N GLY A 37 25.96 -20.16 8.07
CA GLY A 37 26.44 -18.78 8.18
C GLY A 37 25.47 -17.71 7.69
N GLN A 38 24.23 -18.04 7.31
CA GLN A 38 23.19 -17.06 6.97
C GLN A 38 22.28 -16.80 8.17
N PHE A 39 21.90 -15.54 8.39
CA PHE A 39 20.95 -15.14 9.41
C PHE A 39 19.59 -14.93 8.76
N ILE A 40 18.63 -15.80 9.04
CA ILE A 40 17.28 -15.73 8.49
C ILE A 40 16.35 -15.21 9.59
N GLU A 41 15.87 -13.98 9.44
CA GLU A 41 14.90 -13.39 10.38
C GLU A 41 13.59 -14.19 10.36
N GLN A 42 13.20 -14.74 11.51
CA GLN A 42 11.93 -15.46 11.68
C GLN A 42 10.83 -14.52 12.18
N GLY A 43 11.20 -13.48 12.92
CA GLY A 43 10.29 -12.44 13.35
C GLY A 43 10.92 -11.47 14.34
N LYS A 44 10.24 -10.34 14.54
CA LYS A 44 10.63 -9.27 15.43
C LYS A 44 9.45 -8.77 16.26
N GLY A 45 9.74 -8.25 17.44
CA GLY A 45 8.75 -7.68 18.34
C GLY A 45 9.39 -6.73 19.34
N GLY A 46 8.62 -6.27 20.31
CA GLY A 46 9.14 -5.37 21.34
C GLY A 46 8.20 -4.22 21.66
N ASN A 47 8.75 -3.20 22.33
CA ASN A 47 8.08 -1.97 22.69
C ASN A 47 9.07 -0.79 22.67
N MET A 48 8.78 0.19 21.80
CA MET A 48 9.58 1.41 21.61
C MET A 48 9.55 2.36 22.81
N TRP A 49 8.69 2.12 23.80
CA TRP A 49 8.45 2.96 24.97
C TRP A 49 8.56 2.16 26.28
N LEU A 50 9.46 1.18 26.29
CA LEU A 50 9.73 0.34 27.45
C LEU A 50 11.24 0.19 27.62
N GLY A 51 11.80 0.72 28.70
CA GLY A 51 13.24 0.74 28.92
C GLY A 51 13.66 0.81 30.38
N GLY A 52 14.97 0.93 30.60
CA GLY A 52 15.55 1.22 31.90
C GLY A 52 15.04 2.51 32.54
N GLU A 53 14.61 3.49 31.75
CA GLU A 53 14.03 4.75 32.25
C GLU A 53 12.64 4.56 32.86
N ASP A 54 11.85 3.58 32.39
CA ASP A 54 10.57 3.22 33.03
C ASP A 54 10.80 2.59 34.40
N ILE A 55 11.89 1.82 34.53
CA ILE A 55 12.32 1.25 35.80
C ILE A 55 12.75 2.37 36.75
N ASP A 56 13.57 3.32 36.27
CA ASP A 56 14.04 4.45 37.07
C ASP A 56 12.85 5.25 37.61
N ARG A 57 11.87 5.61 36.77
CA ARG A 57 10.66 6.32 37.21
C ARG A 57 9.90 5.59 38.33
N LYS A 58 9.78 4.26 38.25
CA LYS A 58 9.13 3.49 39.32
C LYS A 58 9.92 3.49 40.63
N ILE A 59 11.24 3.55 40.56
CA ILE A 59 12.09 3.68 41.75
C ILE A 59 12.02 5.10 42.30
N GLU A 60 11.99 6.14 41.45
CA GLU A 60 11.77 7.53 41.85
C GLU A 60 10.46 7.67 42.63
N ASP A 61 9.35 7.14 42.10
CA ASP A 61 8.04 7.13 42.78
C ASP A 61 8.12 6.46 44.16
N PHE A 62 8.84 5.34 44.25
CA PHE A 62 9.05 4.63 45.51
C PHE A 62 9.86 5.46 46.52
N VAL A 63 10.99 6.03 46.09
CA VAL A 63 11.87 6.85 46.95
C VAL A 63 11.10 8.06 47.47
N LEU A 64 10.41 8.79 46.60
CA LEU A 64 9.59 9.95 46.98
C LEU A 64 8.48 9.56 47.95
N GLY A 65 7.78 8.44 47.72
CA GLY A 65 6.73 7.95 48.61
C GLY A 65 7.24 7.42 49.97
N GLU A 66 8.49 6.97 50.08
CA GLU A 66 9.12 6.70 51.37
C GLU A 66 9.50 8.00 52.09
N THR A 67 10.03 8.98 51.37
CA THR A 67 10.33 10.32 51.93
C THR A 67 9.08 11.01 52.46
N GLU A 68 7.94 10.94 51.74
CA GLU A 68 6.65 11.43 52.23
C GLU A 68 6.28 10.84 53.59
N ARG A 69 6.46 9.53 53.74
CA ARG A 69 6.14 8.80 54.97
C ARG A 69 7.09 9.12 56.11
N GLU A 70 8.38 9.27 55.84
CA GLU A 70 9.39 9.58 56.84
C GLU A 70 9.21 10.99 57.43
N TYR A 71 8.97 11.98 56.56
CA TYR A 71 8.85 13.38 56.96
C TYR A 71 7.41 13.83 57.23
N GLY A 72 6.42 12.96 57.00
CA GLY A 72 5.00 13.30 57.17
C GLY A 72 4.50 14.35 56.18
N ILE A 73 5.04 14.35 54.95
CA ILE A 73 4.65 15.27 53.87
C ILE A 73 3.41 14.70 53.18
N GLU A 74 2.37 15.52 52.99
CA GLU A 74 1.11 15.10 52.37
C GLU A 74 1.23 14.84 50.87
N ASP A 75 2.02 15.66 50.16
CA ASP A 75 2.30 15.54 48.72
C ASP A 75 3.68 16.14 48.40
N ILE A 76 4.67 15.28 48.21
CA ILE A 76 6.05 15.69 47.88
C ILE A 76 6.17 16.21 46.45
N GLY A 77 5.29 15.75 45.54
CA GLY A 77 5.24 16.25 44.16
C GLY A 77 4.88 17.73 44.14
N GLN A 78 3.83 18.12 44.86
CA GLN A 78 3.48 19.52 45.06
C GLN A 78 4.60 20.29 45.76
N LEU A 79 5.22 19.74 46.80
CA LEU A 79 6.34 20.40 47.47
C LEU A 79 7.49 20.69 46.49
N ILE A 80 7.84 19.73 45.64
CA ILE A 80 8.87 19.87 44.59
C ILE A 80 8.46 20.94 43.56
N ASP A 81 7.20 20.95 43.16
CA ASP A 81 6.67 21.92 42.19
C ASP A 81 6.70 23.36 42.69
N HIS A 82 6.54 23.58 44.01
CA HIS A 82 6.61 24.91 44.64
C HIS A 82 8.04 25.38 44.92
N GLN A 83 9.06 24.55 44.67
CA GLN A 83 10.45 24.99 44.81
C GLN A 83 10.85 26.00 43.73
N GLU A 84 11.87 26.80 44.05
CA GLU A 84 12.52 27.67 43.06
C GLU A 84 12.98 26.85 41.84
N THR A 85 12.68 27.33 40.62
CA THR A 85 12.93 26.60 39.36
C THR A 85 14.33 25.99 39.26
N GLY A 86 15.37 26.74 39.64
CA GLY A 86 16.75 26.25 39.60
C GLY A 86 17.02 25.09 40.56
N LYS A 87 16.44 25.13 41.76
CA LYS A 87 16.55 24.05 42.75
C LYS A 87 15.73 22.84 42.34
N LYS A 88 14.52 23.04 41.84
CA LYS A 88 13.67 21.97 41.31
C LYS A 88 14.39 21.18 40.22
N ILE A 89 14.90 21.87 39.20
CA ILE A 89 15.61 21.22 38.08
C ILE A 89 16.83 20.46 38.58
N ARG A 90 17.61 21.06 39.50
CA ARG A 90 18.78 20.41 40.08
C ARG A 90 18.40 19.16 40.87
N PHE A 91 17.38 19.25 41.72
CA PHE A 91 16.89 18.12 42.52
C PHE A 91 16.44 16.97 41.64
N LEU A 92 15.61 17.22 40.61
CA LEU A 92 15.15 16.18 39.69
C LEU A 92 16.32 15.52 38.94
N GLY A 93 17.34 16.30 38.55
CA GLY A 93 18.55 15.76 37.92
C GLY A 93 19.37 14.89 38.87
N GLU A 94 19.55 15.31 40.12
CA GLU A 94 20.28 14.53 41.13
C GLU A 94 19.50 13.27 41.54
N LEU A 95 18.17 13.34 41.66
CA LEU A 95 17.30 12.20 41.93
C LEU A 95 17.40 11.15 40.83
N LYS A 96 17.27 11.57 39.57
CA LYS A 96 17.38 10.67 38.42
C LYS A 96 18.72 9.94 38.40
N ALA A 97 19.82 10.67 38.59
CA ALA A 97 21.16 10.09 38.61
C ALA A 97 21.37 9.13 39.80
N ALA A 98 20.89 9.49 41.00
CA ALA A 98 21.02 8.65 42.19
C ALA A 98 20.19 7.37 42.08
N VAL A 99 18.98 7.46 41.51
CA VAL A 99 18.10 6.30 41.28
C VAL A 99 18.66 5.37 40.21
N GLU A 100 19.14 5.89 39.09
CA GLU A 100 19.77 5.07 38.05
C GLU A 100 20.99 4.33 38.61
N GLN A 101 21.82 5.03 39.40
CA GLN A 101 22.97 4.42 40.05
C GLN A 101 22.56 3.35 41.07
N ALA A 102 21.49 3.58 41.84
CA ALA A 102 20.95 2.59 42.77
C ALA A 102 20.44 1.33 42.04
N LYS A 103 19.70 1.49 40.93
CA LYS A 103 19.28 0.39 40.06
C LYS A 103 20.48 -0.43 39.56
N ILE A 104 21.51 0.25 39.07
CA ILE A 104 22.75 -0.40 38.59
C ILE A 104 23.42 -1.16 39.73
N ASN A 105 23.62 -0.53 40.90
CA ASN A 105 24.25 -1.16 42.06
C ASN A 105 23.51 -2.43 42.51
N LEU A 106 22.17 -2.40 42.52
CA LEU A 106 21.34 -3.54 42.94
C LEU A 106 21.39 -4.73 41.98
N SER A 107 21.92 -4.54 40.76
CA SER A 107 22.20 -5.67 39.86
C SER A 107 23.30 -6.57 40.42
N ASP A 108 24.24 -6.02 41.20
CA ASP A 108 25.36 -6.76 41.81
C ASP A 108 25.26 -6.86 43.34
N GLN A 109 24.59 -5.92 43.99
CA GLN A 109 24.48 -5.79 45.45
C GLN A 109 23.07 -6.13 45.95
N GLU A 110 22.96 -6.54 47.21
CA GLU A 110 21.65 -6.84 47.84
C GLU A 110 20.93 -5.58 48.36
N ALA A 111 21.67 -4.50 48.63
CA ALA A 111 21.13 -3.22 49.08
C ALA A 111 22.04 -2.06 48.67
N THR A 112 21.45 -0.88 48.51
CA THR A 112 22.11 0.41 48.23
C THR A 112 21.32 1.53 48.90
N TYR A 113 21.84 2.76 48.88
CA TYR A 113 21.15 3.95 49.36
C TYR A 113 20.95 4.95 48.21
N VAL A 114 19.88 5.74 48.29
CA VAL A 114 19.61 6.92 47.47
C VAL A 114 19.69 8.12 48.39
N GLU A 115 20.74 8.93 48.24
CA GLU A 115 21.02 10.09 49.10
C GLU A 115 21.01 11.39 48.29
N ILE A 116 20.23 12.38 48.72
CA ILE A 116 20.19 13.74 48.16
C ILE A 116 20.07 14.74 49.31
N LEU A 117 21.07 15.62 49.46
CA LEU A 117 21.17 16.48 50.64
C LEU A 117 20.80 17.94 50.33
N GLY A 118 19.88 18.49 51.11
CA GLY A 118 19.67 19.92 51.30
C GLY A 118 19.24 20.70 50.05
N LEU A 119 18.55 20.06 49.11
CA LEU A 119 18.06 20.71 47.89
C LEU A 119 16.63 21.21 47.98
N LEU A 120 15.77 20.47 48.69
CA LEU A 120 14.37 20.81 48.89
C LEU A 120 14.18 21.55 50.21
N LYS A 121 13.13 22.37 50.28
CA LYS A 121 12.65 22.96 51.52
C LYS A 121 11.24 22.53 51.82
N ASP A 122 10.97 22.20 53.07
CA ASP A 122 9.62 21.92 53.54
C ASP A 122 8.80 23.21 53.71
N ASN A 123 7.55 23.05 54.16
CA ASN A 123 6.62 24.16 54.37
C ASN A 123 7.05 25.11 55.50
N ASP A 124 7.87 24.64 56.44
CA ASP A 124 8.42 25.43 57.54
C ASP A 124 9.74 26.13 57.15
N GLY A 125 10.29 25.78 55.98
CA GLY A 125 11.48 26.38 55.38
C GLY A 125 12.79 25.66 55.71
N ASP A 126 12.71 24.53 56.41
CA ASP A 126 13.83 23.67 56.77
C ASP A 126 14.28 22.83 55.58
N LEU A 127 15.56 22.45 55.57
CA LEU A 127 16.14 21.66 54.49
C LEU A 127 15.69 20.21 54.61
N LEU A 128 15.21 19.66 53.49
CA LEU A 128 14.81 18.27 53.38
C LEU A 128 15.93 17.47 52.69
N ASP A 129 16.34 16.39 53.36
CA ASP A 129 17.26 15.39 52.85
C ASP A 129 16.45 14.16 52.41
N ILE A 130 16.92 13.47 51.37
CA ILE A 130 16.43 12.15 50.98
C ILE A 130 17.52 11.16 51.33
N ASP A 131 17.24 10.19 52.19
CA ASP A 131 18.15 9.09 52.54
C ASP A 131 17.35 7.77 52.63
N ILE A 132 17.14 7.14 51.47
CA ILE A 132 16.33 5.91 51.38
C ILE A 132 17.24 4.72 51.10
N THR A 133 17.19 3.72 51.98
CA THR A 133 17.80 2.40 51.71
C THR A 133 16.88 1.57 50.82
N LEU A 134 17.39 1.15 49.66
CA LEU A 134 16.69 0.29 48.71
C LEU A 134 17.35 -1.09 48.66
N THR A 135 16.56 -2.14 48.82
CA THR A 135 17.02 -3.54 48.70
C THR A 135 16.70 -4.12 47.33
N ARG A 136 17.46 -5.13 46.88
CA ARG A 136 17.19 -5.87 45.65
C ARG A 136 15.77 -6.42 45.63
N LYS A 137 15.30 -6.96 46.75
CA LYS A 137 13.94 -7.48 46.87
C LYS A 137 12.85 -6.41 46.64
N GLN A 138 13.07 -5.18 47.12
CA GLN A 138 12.16 -4.07 46.87
C GLN A 138 12.19 -3.69 45.38
N LEU A 139 13.38 -3.57 44.79
CA LEU A 139 13.51 -3.33 43.35
C LEU A 139 12.74 -4.37 42.54
N GLU A 140 12.98 -5.66 42.78
CA GLU A 140 12.29 -6.76 42.09
C GLU A 140 10.76 -6.66 42.22
N THR A 141 10.25 -6.23 43.38
CA THR A 141 8.81 -6.01 43.59
C THR A 141 8.29 -4.81 42.79
N ILE A 142 9.04 -3.70 42.79
CA ILE A 142 8.69 -2.46 42.07
C ILE A 142 8.60 -2.70 40.55
N ILE A 143 9.53 -3.49 40.01
CA ILE A 143 9.66 -3.69 38.56
C ILE A 143 8.94 -4.93 38.03
N GLN A 144 8.30 -5.72 38.90
CA GLN A 144 7.58 -6.93 38.51
C GLN A 144 6.63 -6.73 37.31
N PRO A 145 5.83 -5.64 37.21
CA PRO A 145 4.97 -5.40 36.05
C PRO A 145 5.74 -5.18 34.73
N VAL A 146 6.93 -4.58 34.82
CA VAL A 146 7.82 -4.35 33.66
C VAL A 146 8.34 -5.70 33.15
N VAL A 147 8.78 -6.57 34.07
CA VAL A 147 9.25 -7.92 33.75
C VAL A 147 8.13 -8.74 33.11
N GLU A 148 6.92 -8.71 33.67
CA GLU A 148 5.75 -9.42 33.14
C GLU A 148 5.41 -8.98 31.71
N THR A 149 5.44 -7.66 31.46
CA THR A 149 5.22 -7.10 30.12
C THR A 149 6.26 -7.59 29.12
N ALA A 150 7.55 -7.58 29.49
CA ALA A 150 8.62 -8.06 28.61
C ALA A 150 8.46 -9.56 28.26
N MET A 151 8.04 -10.38 29.24
CA MET A 151 7.78 -11.81 29.03
C MET A 151 6.50 -12.07 28.23
N GLU A 152 5.47 -11.24 28.36
CA GLU A 152 4.26 -11.30 27.54
C GLU A 152 4.57 -10.98 26.07
N LEU A 153 5.33 -9.93 25.81
CA LEU A 153 5.80 -9.60 24.46
C LEU A 153 6.67 -10.71 23.86
N SER A 154 7.49 -11.36 24.69
CA SER A 154 8.29 -12.51 24.27
C SER A 154 7.43 -13.70 23.86
N ARG A 155 6.38 -14.03 24.63
CA ARG A 155 5.40 -15.08 24.27
C ARG A 155 4.64 -14.72 23.01
N LYS A 156 4.16 -13.48 22.90
CA LYS A 156 3.44 -13.00 21.72
C LYS A 156 4.27 -13.15 20.46
N LEU A 157 5.56 -12.79 20.50
CA LEU A 157 6.45 -12.96 19.35
C LEU A 157 6.59 -14.43 18.94
N LEU A 158 6.77 -15.34 19.90
CA LEU A 158 6.86 -16.77 19.60
C LEU A 158 5.55 -17.30 19.00
N ASP A 159 4.40 -16.91 19.54
CA ASP A 159 3.09 -17.28 19.00
C ASP A 159 2.90 -16.74 17.56
N ASP A 160 3.35 -15.52 17.30
CA ASP A 160 3.27 -14.85 15.99
C ASP A 160 4.08 -15.55 14.89
N ILE A 161 5.14 -16.26 15.27
CA ILE A 161 5.98 -17.05 14.36
C ILE A 161 5.73 -18.56 14.48
N TYR A 162 4.72 -18.97 15.26
CA TYR A 162 4.35 -20.35 15.55
C TYR A 162 5.45 -21.18 16.22
N PHE A 163 6.30 -20.56 17.04
CA PHE A 163 7.37 -21.23 17.77
C PHE A 163 6.98 -21.50 19.21
N THR A 164 7.56 -22.55 19.80
CA THR A 164 7.53 -22.77 21.24
C THR A 164 8.88 -22.40 21.85
N PRO A 165 8.97 -22.10 23.17
CA PRO A 165 10.25 -21.82 23.83
C PRO A 165 11.28 -22.95 23.67
N ASP A 166 10.83 -24.19 23.48
CA ASP A 166 11.69 -25.35 23.25
C ASP A 166 12.45 -25.29 21.92
N LEU A 167 11.88 -24.63 20.90
CA LEU A 167 12.48 -24.47 19.57
C LEU A 167 13.58 -23.39 19.52
N ILE A 168 13.69 -22.56 20.57
CA ILE A 168 14.78 -21.61 20.69
C ILE A 168 15.97 -22.32 21.32
N ASP A 169 17.11 -22.36 20.64
CA ASP A 169 18.35 -22.97 21.13
C ASP A 169 19.07 -22.06 22.12
N ASN A 170 19.13 -20.76 21.82
CA ASN A 170 19.76 -19.77 22.68
C ASN A 170 18.98 -18.46 22.75
N VAL A 171 18.95 -17.86 23.95
CA VAL A 171 18.44 -16.50 24.18
C VAL A 171 19.60 -15.60 24.55
N LEU A 172 19.85 -14.57 23.74
CA LEU A 172 20.97 -13.65 23.87
C LEU A 172 20.49 -12.35 24.53
N LEU A 173 20.88 -12.13 25.78
CA LEU A 173 20.54 -10.91 26.51
C LEU A 173 21.54 -9.79 26.21
N VAL A 174 21.01 -8.69 25.69
CA VAL A 174 21.75 -7.43 25.41
C VAL A 174 21.03 -6.23 26.00
N GLY A 175 21.69 -5.07 25.99
CA GLY A 175 21.19 -3.87 26.64
C GLY A 175 21.45 -3.87 28.15
N GLY A 176 21.55 -2.69 28.75
CA GLY A 176 21.95 -2.54 30.16
C GLY A 176 20.93 -3.14 31.13
N SER A 177 19.64 -2.99 30.84
CA SER A 177 18.55 -3.41 31.72
C SER A 177 18.42 -4.94 31.79
N SER A 178 18.88 -5.67 30.77
CA SER A 178 18.88 -7.13 30.78
C SER A 178 19.78 -7.76 31.86
N LYS A 179 20.69 -6.98 32.46
CA LYS A 179 21.58 -7.45 33.54
C LYS A 179 20.87 -7.58 34.89
N ILE A 180 19.66 -7.05 35.02
CA ILE A 180 18.91 -7.09 36.27
C ILE A 180 18.56 -8.55 36.61
N PRO A 181 18.91 -9.05 37.81
CA PRO A 181 18.79 -10.48 38.15
C PRO A 181 17.39 -11.09 37.97
N CYS A 182 16.32 -10.35 38.27
CA CYS A 182 14.95 -10.89 38.10
C CYS A 182 14.52 -10.98 36.63
N ILE A 183 15.08 -10.15 35.74
CA ILE A 183 14.85 -10.27 34.29
C ILE A 183 15.51 -11.54 33.77
N ILE A 184 16.78 -11.77 34.14
CA ILE A 184 17.51 -13.00 33.78
C ILE A 184 16.72 -14.23 34.25
N LYS A 185 16.32 -14.27 35.52
CA LYS A 185 15.53 -15.39 36.09
C LYS A 185 14.19 -15.60 35.36
N ALA A 186 13.52 -14.52 34.96
CA ALA A 186 12.25 -14.63 34.23
C ALA A 186 12.45 -15.24 32.84
N VAL A 187 13.53 -14.85 32.14
CA VAL A 187 13.91 -15.43 30.86
C VAL A 187 14.35 -16.89 31.02
N GLU A 188 15.16 -17.21 32.02
CA GLU A 188 15.55 -18.60 32.36
C GLU A 188 14.35 -19.47 32.70
N ALA A 189 13.35 -18.93 33.39
CA ALA A 189 12.12 -19.66 33.70
C ALA A 189 11.28 -19.99 32.46
N MET A 190 11.36 -19.17 31.41
CA MET A 190 10.63 -19.41 30.16
C MET A 190 11.37 -20.33 29.19
N PHE A 191 12.69 -20.20 29.07
CA PHE A 191 13.47 -20.88 28.02
C PHE A 191 14.39 -22.00 28.55
N GLY A 192 14.68 -22.01 29.85
CA GLY A 192 15.67 -22.90 30.47
C GLY A 192 17.02 -22.20 30.67
N PRO A 193 17.69 -22.40 31.83
CA PRO A 193 18.91 -21.67 32.19
C PRO A 193 20.11 -22.00 31.30
N ASP A 194 20.15 -23.19 30.69
CA ASP A 194 21.20 -23.63 29.77
C ASP A 194 21.16 -22.92 28.42
N LYS A 195 20.02 -22.32 28.06
CA LYS A 195 19.82 -21.61 26.80
C LYS A 195 20.16 -20.13 26.89
N VAL A 196 20.15 -19.57 28.09
CA VAL A 196 20.22 -18.13 28.33
C VAL A 196 21.67 -17.65 28.42
N LEU A 197 22.05 -16.76 27.52
CA LEU A 197 23.40 -16.22 27.40
C LEU A 197 23.37 -14.70 27.58
N VAL A 198 24.02 -14.21 28.64
CA VAL A 198 24.23 -12.78 28.86
C VAL A 198 25.52 -12.37 28.18
N HIS A 199 25.48 -11.31 27.36
CA HIS A 199 26.71 -10.79 26.73
C HIS A 199 27.71 -10.36 27.81
N GLU A 200 29.01 -10.56 27.59
CA GLU A 200 30.03 -10.07 28.53
C GLU A 200 30.01 -8.53 28.64
N ARG A 201 29.69 -7.86 27.53
CA ARG A 201 29.63 -6.39 27.40
C ARG A 201 28.30 -5.95 26.78
N PRO A 202 27.15 -6.12 27.46
CA PRO A 202 25.83 -6.01 26.82
C PRO A 202 25.53 -4.59 26.33
N MET A 203 26.13 -3.57 26.94
CA MET A 203 26.03 -2.16 26.51
C MET A 203 26.81 -1.85 25.22
N LEU A 204 27.73 -2.72 24.81
CA LEU A 204 28.60 -2.50 23.66
C LEU A 204 28.35 -3.52 22.53
N ALA A 205 27.56 -4.55 22.81
CA ALA A 205 27.25 -5.64 21.89
C ALA A 205 26.73 -5.16 20.53
N ILE A 206 25.90 -4.11 20.51
CA ILE A 206 25.33 -3.54 19.29
C ILE A 206 26.41 -2.86 18.45
N ALA A 207 27.21 -1.99 19.07
CA ALA A 207 28.29 -1.27 18.39
C ALA A 207 29.38 -2.22 17.88
N GLU A 208 29.71 -3.26 18.65
CA GLU A 208 30.63 -4.32 18.24
C GLU A 208 30.09 -5.10 17.03
N GLY A 209 28.82 -5.51 17.08
CA GLY A 209 28.17 -6.19 15.95
C GLY A 209 28.12 -5.33 14.69
N ALA A 210 27.81 -4.04 14.83
CA ALA A 210 27.80 -3.09 13.72
C ALA A 210 29.19 -2.88 13.11
N ALA A 211 30.24 -2.80 13.93
CA ALA A 211 31.62 -2.69 13.46
C ALA A 211 32.06 -3.94 12.69
N ILE A 212 31.70 -5.13 13.19
CA ILE A 212 31.96 -6.41 12.50
C ILE A 212 31.23 -6.44 11.14
N LEU A 213 29.94 -6.08 11.12
CA LEU A 213 29.14 -6.06 9.89
C LEU A 213 29.69 -5.05 8.87
N SER A 214 30.05 -3.85 9.31
CA SER A 214 30.62 -2.81 8.44
C SER A 214 31.97 -3.20 7.85
N HIS A 215 32.81 -3.90 8.61
CA HIS A 215 34.06 -4.46 8.08
C HIS A 215 33.78 -5.48 6.96
N ARG A 216 32.74 -6.30 7.13
CA ARG A 216 32.34 -7.33 6.15
C ARG A 216 31.72 -6.73 4.89
N LEU A 217 30.90 -5.69 4.99
CA LEU A 217 30.22 -5.04 3.85
C LEU A 217 31.14 -4.18 2.97
N SER A 218 32.44 -4.07 3.28
CA SER A 218 33.36 -3.27 2.48
C SER A 218 33.76 -4.01 1.20
N ASP A 219 33.64 -3.36 0.04
CA ASP A 219 34.09 -3.88 -1.27
C ASP A 219 35.56 -4.31 -1.28
N THR A 220 36.35 -3.74 -0.35
CA THR A 220 37.77 -4.02 -0.20
C THR A 220 38.17 -4.14 1.27
N TYR A 221 38.99 -5.13 1.61
CA TYR A 221 39.51 -5.35 2.97
C TYR A 221 40.99 -5.69 2.95
N GLU A 222 41.65 -5.70 4.11
CA GLU A 222 43.06 -6.07 4.22
C GLU A 222 43.21 -7.60 4.29
N CYS A 223 44.00 -8.18 3.40
CA CYS A 223 44.32 -9.60 3.40
C CYS A 223 44.99 -10.01 4.72
N ALA A 224 44.40 -10.93 5.48
CA ALA A 224 44.94 -11.43 6.74
C ALA A 224 46.36 -12.01 6.64
N GLY A 225 46.76 -12.52 5.47
CA GLY A 225 48.11 -13.02 5.23
C GLY A 225 49.20 -11.94 5.04
N CYS A 226 48.88 -10.76 4.50
CA CYS A 226 49.91 -9.76 4.13
C CYS A 226 49.53 -8.28 4.31
N GLY A 227 48.34 -7.97 4.82
CA GLY A 227 47.86 -6.62 5.10
C GLY A 227 47.63 -5.74 3.87
N LYS A 228 47.59 -6.32 2.67
CA LYS A 228 47.28 -5.56 1.44
C LYS A 228 45.81 -5.60 1.14
N THR A 229 45.30 -4.51 0.56
CA THR A 229 43.92 -4.40 0.10
C THR A 229 43.60 -5.44 -0.97
N VAL A 230 42.51 -6.18 -0.77
CA VAL A 230 41.94 -7.19 -1.67
C VAL A 230 40.45 -6.94 -1.82
N SER A 231 39.85 -7.36 -2.93
CA SER A 231 38.40 -7.26 -3.16
C SER A 231 37.66 -8.41 -2.49
N GLN A 232 36.40 -8.20 -2.10
CA GLN A 232 35.49 -9.29 -1.72
C GLN A 232 35.36 -10.39 -2.79
N SER A 233 35.50 -10.04 -4.07
CA SER A 233 35.44 -11.02 -5.17
C SER A 233 36.73 -11.83 -5.36
N ASP A 234 37.81 -11.48 -4.66
CA ASP A 234 39.08 -12.19 -4.75
C ASP A 234 39.01 -13.49 -3.95
N ILE A 235 39.08 -14.64 -4.63
CA ILE A 235 39.14 -15.97 -3.99
C ILE A 235 40.49 -16.18 -3.27
N VAL A 236 41.56 -15.60 -3.81
CA VAL A 236 42.92 -15.70 -3.28
C VAL A 236 43.61 -14.34 -3.39
N CYS A 237 44.39 -14.00 -2.36
CA CYS A 237 45.15 -12.76 -2.36
C CYS A 237 46.18 -12.76 -3.48
N SER A 238 46.02 -11.86 -4.44
CA SER A 238 46.93 -11.66 -5.57
C SER A 238 48.39 -11.38 -5.16
N SER A 239 48.61 -10.92 -3.92
CA SER A 239 49.95 -10.58 -3.42
C SER A 239 50.66 -11.67 -2.64
N CYS A 240 49.96 -12.55 -1.93
CA CYS A 240 50.59 -13.56 -1.07
C CYS A 240 50.03 -14.97 -1.24
N GLY A 241 49.01 -15.16 -2.09
CA GLY A 241 48.36 -16.45 -2.33
C GLY A 241 47.52 -16.95 -1.15
N PHE A 242 47.24 -16.09 -0.17
CA PHE A 242 46.38 -16.43 0.97
C PHE A 242 44.95 -16.72 0.47
N ASP A 243 44.36 -17.81 0.96
CA ASP A 243 43.01 -18.24 0.63
C ASP A 243 41.99 -17.34 1.33
N LEU A 244 41.47 -16.38 0.58
CA LEU A 244 40.58 -15.34 1.06
C LEU A 244 39.17 -15.88 1.23
N GLU A 245 38.69 -16.69 0.28
CA GLU A 245 37.37 -17.32 0.33
C GLU A 245 37.22 -18.20 1.57
N LYS A 246 38.19 -19.09 1.82
CA LYS A 246 38.18 -19.93 3.02
C LYS A 246 38.25 -19.11 4.31
N HIS A 247 39.05 -18.04 4.32
CA HIS A 247 39.18 -17.18 5.51
C HIS A 247 37.88 -16.42 5.81
N THR A 248 37.19 -15.93 4.78
CA THR A 248 35.90 -15.27 4.92
C THR A 248 34.82 -16.25 5.40
N ILE A 249 34.78 -17.46 4.84
CA ILE A 249 33.89 -18.53 5.29
C ILE A 249 34.16 -18.91 6.76
N ASP A 250 35.43 -19.03 7.14
CA ASP A 250 35.85 -19.36 8.51
C ASP A 250 35.48 -18.26 9.54
N GLN A 251 35.23 -17.02 9.11
CA GLN A 251 34.87 -15.90 9.99
C GLN A 251 33.37 -15.75 10.24
N GLY A 252 32.50 -16.51 9.57
CA GLY A 252 31.06 -16.60 9.86
C GLY A 252 30.27 -15.33 9.50
N VAL A 253 29.02 -15.49 9.07
CA VAL A 253 28.13 -14.50 8.43
C VAL A 253 28.44 -14.27 6.95
N LEU A 254 27.72 -15.00 6.12
CA LEU A 254 27.69 -14.87 4.66
C LEU A 254 26.65 -13.85 4.19
N ASP A 255 25.49 -13.78 4.86
CA ASP A 255 24.38 -12.88 4.48
C ASP A 255 23.34 -12.71 5.61
N ILE A 256 22.60 -11.59 5.61
CA ILE A 256 21.44 -11.35 6.48
C ILE A 256 20.20 -11.30 5.60
N VAL A 257 19.33 -12.29 5.73
CA VAL A 257 18.06 -12.36 5.02
C VAL A 257 16.98 -11.74 5.91
N HIS A 258 16.57 -10.53 5.54
CA HIS A 258 15.44 -9.84 6.16
C HIS A 258 14.12 -10.52 5.78
N ALA A 259 13.05 -10.18 6.50
CA ALA A 259 11.72 -10.70 6.21
C ALA A 259 10.66 -9.60 6.21
N THR A 260 9.53 -9.84 5.55
CA THR A 260 8.40 -8.92 5.50
C THR A 260 7.91 -8.61 6.91
N ALA A 261 7.74 -7.32 7.22
CA ALA A 261 7.32 -6.92 8.57
C ALA A 261 5.83 -7.15 8.86
N HIS A 262 5.01 -7.28 7.82
CA HIS A 262 3.55 -7.30 7.91
C HIS A 262 2.96 -8.30 6.93
N ASP A 263 1.72 -8.71 7.19
CA ASP A 263 0.89 -9.38 6.19
C ASP A 263 0.42 -8.35 5.16
N TYR A 264 0.46 -8.73 3.88
CA TYR A 264 0.03 -7.92 2.75
C TYR A 264 -1.24 -8.50 2.14
N TYR A 265 -2.27 -7.68 2.00
CA TYR A 265 -3.59 -8.08 1.53
C TYR A 265 -4.00 -7.33 0.27
N VAL A 266 -4.92 -7.94 -0.48
CA VAL A 266 -5.69 -7.25 -1.51
C VAL A 266 -7.19 -7.40 -1.28
N ALA A 267 -7.94 -6.31 -1.48
CA ALA A 267 -9.39 -6.30 -1.35
C ALA A 267 -10.08 -6.96 -2.55
N LEU A 268 -11.14 -7.72 -2.28
CA LEU A 268 -12.01 -8.34 -3.28
C LEU A 268 -13.36 -7.61 -3.37
N GLU A 269 -14.07 -7.76 -4.49
CA GLU A 269 -15.36 -7.06 -4.74
C GLU A 269 -16.42 -7.36 -3.67
N ASN A 270 -16.41 -8.56 -3.08
CA ASN A 270 -17.37 -8.96 -2.06
C ASN A 270 -17.09 -8.34 -0.66
N GLY A 271 -16.03 -7.55 -0.53
CA GLY A 271 -15.60 -6.95 0.73
C GLY A 271 -14.65 -7.81 1.55
N ASP A 272 -14.36 -9.05 1.12
CA ASP A 272 -13.33 -9.87 1.72
C ASP A 272 -11.93 -9.40 1.31
N ARG A 273 -10.92 -9.91 2.01
CA ARG A 273 -9.51 -9.69 1.70
C ARG A 273 -8.81 -11.01 1.42
N TYR A 274 -7.87 -10.98 0.49
CA TYR A 274 -6.98 -12.10 0.18
C TYR A 274 -5.59 -11.82 0.75
N LEU A 275 -5.05 -12.75 1.54
CA LEU A 275 -3.67 -12.69 2.02
C LEU A 275 -2.73 -12.99 0.86
N PHE A 276 -2.01 -11.96 0.40
CA PHE A 276 -1.15 -12.04 -0.76
C PHE A 276 0.27 -12.46 -0.37
N VAL A 277 0.86 -11.82 0.63
CA VAL A 277 2.18 -12.17 1.19
C VAL A 277 2.07 -12.21 2.71
N GLU A 278 2.55 -13.30 3.31
CA GLU A 278 2.54 -13.47 4.76
C GLU A 278 3.66 -12.64 5.41
N LYS A 279 3.45 -12.18 6.64
CA LYS A 279 4.53 -11.63 7.48
C LYS A 279 5.63 -12.68 7.67
N ASN A 280 6.87 -12.21 7.83
CA ASN A 280 8.07 -13.04 7.95
C ASN A 280 8.44 -13.83 6.68
N THR A 281 7.92 -13.45 5.52
CA THR A 281 8.40 -13.96 4.23
C THR A 281 9.79 -13.39 3.94
N PRO A 282 10.81 -14.23 3.65
CA PRO A 282 12.16 -13.75 3.34
C PRO A 282 12.20 -12.74 2.19
N LEU A 283 12.94 -11.65 2.35
CA LEU A 283 13.13 -10.59 1.36
C LEU A 283 14.44 -10.77 0.58
N PRO A 284 14.49 -10.36 -0.71
CA PRO A 284 13.36 -9.91 -1.51
C PRO A 284 12.41 -11.07 -1.85
N CYS A 285 11.10 -10.81 -1.89
CA CYS A 285 10.10 -11.82 -2.26
C CYS A 285 9.25 -11.40 -3.46
N GLU A 286 8.79 -12.39 -4.21
CA GLU A 286 7.86 -12.23 -5.32
C GLU A 286 6.77 -13.31 -5.21
N GLN A 287 5.51 -12.88 -5.19
CA GLN A 287 4.34 -13.77 -5.20
C GLN A 287 3.48 -13.43 -6.42
N THR A 288 3.00 -14.44 -7.13
CA THR A 288 2.09 -14.28 -8.27
C THR A 288 0.79 -15.00 -8.02
N GLU A 289 -0.32 -14.31 -8.31
CA GLU A 289 -1.68 -14.79 -8.10
C GLU A 289 -2.57 -14.45 -9.29
N VAL A 290 -3.53 -15.33 -9.59
CA VAL A 290 -4.53 -15.09 -10.65
C VAL A 290 -5.87 -14.78 -10.02
N PHE A 291 -6.51 -13.71 -10.49
CA PHE A 291 -7.85 -13.30 -10.13
C PHE A 291 -8.75 -13.25 -11.37
N LYS A 292 -10.06 -13.20 -11.15
CA LYS A 292 -11.06 -13.00 -12.20
C LYS A 292 -11.70 -11.63 -12.09
N LEU A 293 -11.96 -11.01 -13.23
CA LEU A 293 -12.80 -9.82 -13.30
C LEU A 293 -14.23 -10.16 -12.90
N VAL A 294 -14.99 -9.18 -12.39
CA VAL A 294 -16.35 -9.41 -11.87
C VAL A 294 -17.38 -9.57 -12.99
N HIS A 295 -17.08 -9.09 -14.20
CA HIS A 295 -17.99 -9.10 -15.33
C HIS A 295 -17.26 -9.29 -16.66
N SER A 296 -17.96 -9.83 -17.65
CA SER A 296 -17.45 -10.02 -19.01
C SER A 296 -17.06 -8.68 -19.64
N ASP A 297 -17.92 -7.67 -19.55
CA ASP A 297 -17.72 -6.39 -20.24
C ASP A 297 -17.01 -5.34 -19.37
N GLN A 298 -16.18 -5.82 -18.42
CA GLN A 298 -15.40 -4.97 -17.55
C GLN A 298 -14.18 -4.42 -18.29
N ASN A 299 -13.94 -3.11 -18.15
CA ASN A 299 -12.85 -2.38 -18.82
C ASN A 299 -11.85 -1.75 -17.84
N LEU A 300 -12.15 -1.85 -16.55
CA LEU A 300 -11.39 -1.26 -15.47
C LEU A 300 -11.08 -2.35 -14.45
N VAL A 301 -9.90 -2.32 -13.87
CA VAL A 301 -9.52 -3.13 -12.72
C VAL A 301 -9.04 -2.20 -11.64
N HIS A 302 -9.59 -2.33 -10.44
CA HIS A 302 -9.19 -1.60 -9.26
C HIS A 302 -8.84 -2.60 -8.16
N MET A 303 -7.61 -2.57 -7.70
CA MET A 303 -7.11 -3.40 -6.61
C MET A 303 -6.59 -2.47 -5.50
N LYS A 304 -7.12 -2.65 -4.29
CA LYS A 304 -6.69 -1.93 -3.10
C LYS A 304 -5.80 -2.84 -2.28
N PHE A 305 -4.57 -2.42 -2.04
CA PHE A 305 -3.64 -3.17 -1.23
C PHE A 305 -3.55 -2.57 0.16
N SER A 306 -3.46 -3.42 1.17
CA SER A 306 -3.32 -3.02 2.57
C SER A 306 -2.34 -3.91 3.31
N ASN A 307 -1.85 -3.44 4.46
CA ASN A 307 -1.10 -4.23 5.40
C ASN A 307 -1.67 -4.11 6.81
N MET A 308 -1.27 -5.01 7.71
CA MET A 308 -1.68 -5.00 9.11
C MET A 308 -0.54 -4.50 10.00
N VAL A 309 -0.70 -3.32 10.58
CA VAL A 309 0.27 -2.70 11.50
C VAL A 309 -0.40 -2.52 12.86
N ASN A 310 0.13 -3.15 13.92
CA ASN A 310 -0.45 -3.09 15.28
C ASN A 310 -1.96 -3.41 15.31
N ASP A 311 -2.36 -4.48 14.63
CA ASP A 311 -3.77 -4.92 14.50
C ASP A 311 -4.69 -3.90 13.80
N LYS A 312 -4.13 -2.89 13.14
CA LYS A 312 -4.86 -1.93 12.30
C LYS A 312 -4.51 -2.13 10.84
N GLU A 313 -5.55 -2.09 10.02
CA GLU A 313 -5.38 -2.11 8.57
C GLU A 313 -4.95 -0.73 8.09
N GLU A 314 -3.89 -0.70 7.29
CA GLU A 314 -3.41 0.50 6.65
C GLU A 314 -3.27 0.28 5.13
N SER A 315 -3.83 1.17 4.31
CA SER A 315 -3.78 1.07 2.84
C SER A 315 -2.37 1.33 2.33
N ILE A 316 -1.70 0.39 1.67
CA ILE A 316 -0.36 0.59 1.11
C ILE A 316 -0.36 1.18 -0.31
N GLY A 317 -1.53 1.29 -0.93
CA GLY A 317 -1.73 1.96 -2.21
C GLY A 317 -2.75 1.25 -3.09
N ASP A 318 -3.18 1.95 -4.13
CA ASP A 318 -4.15 1.46 -5.11
C ASP A 318 -3.48 1.18 -6.45
N PHE A 319 -3.95 0.12 -7.11
CA PHE A 319 -3.59 -0.25 -8.47
C PHE A 319 -4.81 -0.16 -9.36
N TRP A 320 -4.68 0.59 -10.45
CA TRP A 320 -5.73 0.72 -11.46
C TRP A 320 -5.20 0.30 -12.82
N LEU A 321 -5.99 -0.46 -13.56
CA LEU A 321 -5.70 -0.85 -14.95
C LEU A 321 -6.94 -0.62 -15.79
N GLY A 322 -6.78 0.04 -16.94
CA GLY A 322 -7.86 0.34 -17.85
C GLY A 322 -7.54 -0.14 -19.27
N PHE A 323 -8.52 -0.72 -19.95
CA PHE A 323 -8.39 -1.21 -21.32
C PHE A 323 -9.64 -0.91 -22.13
N ASP A 324 -9.47 -0.65 -23.43
CA ASP A 324 -10.55 -0.17 -24.28
C ASP A 324 -11.48 -1.30 -24.76
N HIS A 325 -12.75 -0.95 -25.01
CA HIS A 325 -13.74 -1.91 -25.54
C HIS A 325 -13.31 -2.52 -26.88
N LYS A 326 -12.63 -1.75 -27.73
CA LYS A 326 -12.18 -2.22 -29.05
C LYS A 326 -11.22 -3.40 -28.93
N THR A 327 -10.36 -3.43 -27.91
CA THR A 327 -9.42 -4.52 -27.64
C THR A 327 -10.18 -5.77 -27.19
N ILE A 328 -11.17 -5.59 -26.29
CA ILE A 328 -12.06 -6.67 -25.85
C ILE A 328 -12.83 -7.27 -27.03
N ASP A 329 -13.48 -6.42 -27.83
CA ASP A 329 -14.28 -6.82 -28.98
C ASP A 329 -13.45 -7.56 -30.03
N LYS A 330 -12.25 -7.05 -30.33
CA LYS A 330 -11.32 -7.70 -31.24
C LYS A 330 -10.90 -9.08 -30.74
N TYR A 331 -10.69 -9.25 -29.44
CA TYR A 331 -10.41 -10.56 -28.88
C TYR A 331 -11.62 -11.49 -29.04
N ARG A 332 -12.79 -11.05 -28.59
CA ARG A 332 -14.02 -11.86 -28.57
C ARG A 332 -14.57 -12.21 -29.94
N THR A 333 -14.39 -11.35 -30.94
CA THR A 333 -14.80 -11.63 -32.32
C THR A 333 -13.98 -12.75 -32.95
N ASN A 334 -12.72 -12.92 -32.53
CA ASN A 334 -11.82 -13.97 -33.03
C ASN A 334 -11.92 -15.29 -32.25
N HIS A 335 -12.77 -15.37 -31.22
CA HIS A 335 -12.96 -16.56 -30.38
C HIS A 335 -14.43 -17.02 -30.37
N SER A 336 -14.67 -18.26 -29.95
CA SER A 336 -16.00 -18.92 -29.97
C SER A 336 -17.04 -18.22 -29.09
N ASP A 337 -18.33 -18.42 -29.38
CA ASP A 337 -19.44 -17.81 -28.62
C ASP A 337 -19.39 -18.13 -27.12
N GLU A 338 -19.01 -19.35 -26.71
CA GLU A 338 -18.93 -19.74 -25.28
C GLU A 338 -17.90 -18.93 -24.47
N THR A 339 -16.86 -18.38 -25.12
CA THR A 339 -15.83 -17.55 -24.46
C THR A 339 -16.19 -16.07 -24.40
N ARG A 340 -17.22 -15.62 -25.12
CA ARG A 340 -17.61 -14.21 -25.16
C ARG A 340 -18.28 -13.73 -23.87
N GLU A 341 -18.92 -14.64 -23.15
CA GLU A 341 -19.67 -14.30 -21.92
C GLU A 341 -18.84 -14.48 -20.64
N LEU A 342 -17.59 -14.95 -20.74
CA LEU A 342 -16.74 -15.17 -19.57
C LEU A 342 -15.97 -13.90 -19.20
N PRO A 343 -15.88 -13.55 -17.90
CA PRO A 343 -14.96 -12.54 -17.41
C PRO A 343 -13.51 -12.93 -17.67
N PHE A 344 -12.68 -11.94 -18.01
CA PHE A 344 -11.24 -12.12 -18.16
C PHE A 344 -10.55 -12.42 -16.82
N SER A 345 -9.35 -12.96 -16.92
CA SER A 345 -8.48 -13.25 -15.78
C SER A 345 -7.33 -12.26 -15.76
N ILE A 346 -6.94 -11.81 -14.57
CA ILE A 346 -5.76 -10.95 -14.37
C ILE A 346 -4.74 -11.69 -13.53
N GLU A 347 -3.53 -11.80 -14.04
CA GLU A 347 -2.36 -12.28 -13.31
C GLU A 347 -1.70 -11.08 -12.65
N VAL A 348 -1.46 -11.18 -11.34
CA VAL A 348 -0.97 -10.10 -10.50
C VAL A 348 0.23 -10.61 -9.73
N THR A 349 1.31 -9.87 -9.78
CA THR A 349 2.57 -10.17 -9.11
C THR A 349 2.89 -9.05 -8.14
N LEU A 350 3.05 -9.41 -6.87
CA LEU A 350 3.51 -8.50 -5.81
C LEU A 350 4.98 -8.79 -5.53
N LYS A 351 5.83 -7.79 -5.72
CA LYS A 351 7.27 -7.84 -5.44
C LYS A 351 7.57 -6.93 -4.25
N ILE A 352 8.31 -7.45 -3.28
CA ILE A 352 8.76 -6.68 -2.12
C ILE A 352 10.28 -6.79 -2.08
N ASP A 353 10.96 -5.65 -2.17
CA ASP A 353 12.42 -5.60 -2.13
C ASP A 353 12.97 -5.61 -0.69
N GLU A 354 14.29 -5.62 -0.56
CA GLU A 354 15.00 -5.59 0.74
C GLU A 354 14.69 -4.33 1.57
N ASN A 355 14.23 -3.25 0.94
CA ASN A 355 13.86 -1.99 1.58
C ASN A 355 12.35 -1.92 1.90
N ASN A 356 11.60 -3.01 1.73
CA ASN A 356 10.14 -3.06 1.85
C ASN A 356 9.39 -2.17 0.84
N LEU A 357 10.01 -1.80 -0.29
CA LEU A 357 9.30 -1.19 -1.40
C LEU A 357 8.45 -2.24 -2.10
N VAL A 358 7.17 -1.91 -2.31
CA VAL A 358 6.19 -2.83 -2.88
C VAL A 358 5.91 -2.43 -4.33
N GLU A 359 6.25 -3.31 -5.27
CA GLU A 359 5.90 -3.17 -6.68
C GLU A 359 4.78 -4.16 -7.04
N VAL A 360 3.77 -3.67 -7.76
CA VAL A 360 2.69 -4.48 -8.32
C VAL A 360 2.83 -4.47 -9.84
N ALA A 361 2.99 -5.65 -10.42
CA ALA A 361 2.85 -5.89 -11.84
C ALA A 361 1.57 -6.68 -12.10
N ALA A 362 0.78 -6.31 -13.10
CA ALA A 362 -0.37 -7.09 -13.50
C ALA A 362 -0.55 -7.12 -15.01
N SER A 363 -1.06 -8.24 -15.53
CA SER A 363 -1.39 -8.44 -16.94
C SER A 363 -2.68 -9.25 -17.09
N LEU A 364 -3.48 -8.94 -18.12
CA LEU A 364 -4.63 -9.78 -18.47
C LEU A 364 -4.14 -11.07 -19.14
N LYS A 365 -4.65 -12.22 -18.74
CA LYS A 365 -4.20 -13.52 -19.29
C LYS A 365 -4.63 -13.69 -20.75
N GLU A 366 -5.84 -13.24 -21.06
CA GLU A 366 -6.42 -13.30 -22.39
C GLU A 366 -5.83 -12.22 -23.32
N LEU A 367 -5.34 -11.12 -22.75
CA LEU A 367 -4.79 -9.96 -23.44
C LEU A 367 -3.46 -9.52 -22.79
N PRO A 368 -2.36 -10.28 -22.97
CA PRO A 368 -1.10 -10.01 -22.26
C PRO A 368 -0.50 -8.62 -22.53
N GLU A 369 -0.86 -8.00 -23.66
CA GLU A 369 -0.46 -6.62 -23.97
C GLU A 369 -1.11 -5.56 -23.07
N VAL A 370 -2.17 -5.93 -22.36
CA VAL A 370 -2.81 -5.10 -21.33
C VAL A 370 -2.12 -5.40 -20.02
N GLU A 371 -1.01 -4.70 -19.79
CA GLU A 371 -0.17 -4.84 -18.61
C GLU A 371 0.21 -3.49 -18.00
N LEU A 372 0.52 -3.50 -16.70
CA LEU A 372 1.05 -2.35 -15.98
C LEU A 372 1.93 -2.84 -14.82
N SER A 373 3.09 -2.22 -14.65
CA SER A 373 3.86 -2.31 -13.40
C SER A 373 4.01 -0.94 -12.75
N LYS A 374 3.83 -0.88 -11.43
CA LYS A 374 4.05 0.32 -10.62
C LYS A 374 4.47 -0.02 -9.19
N THR A 375 5.30 0.84 -8.62
CA THR A 375 5.52 0.86 -7.17
C THR A 375 4.29 1.45 -6.48
N LEU A 376 3.81 0.77 -5.44
CA LEU A 376 2.76 1.30 -4.57
C LEU A 376 3.36 2.35 -3.64
N SER A 377 2.62 3.43 -3.43
CA SER A 377 3.05 4.53 -2.56
C SER A 377 1.84 5.16 -1.89
N ARG A 378 2.07 5.77 -0.73
CA ARG A 378 1.08 6.54 0.02
C ARG A 378 1.33 8.03 -0.13
N GLY A 379 0.25 8.79 -0.21
CA GLY A 379 0.24 10.25 -0.19
C GLY A 379 0.74 10.94 -1.45
N GLN A 380 1.07 10.18 -2.50
CA GLN A 380 1.56 10.75 -3.75
C GLN A 380 0.43 11.38 -4.58
N ALA A 381 0.82 12.18 -5.58
CA ALA A 381 -0.11 13.00 -6.35
C ALA A 381 -1.11 12.16 -7.17
N ASP A 382 -0.69 11.00 -7.66
CA ASP A 382 -1.55 10.03 -8.36
C ASP A 382 -2.64 9.46 -7.45
N GLU A 383 -2.34 9.16 -6.18
CA GLU A 383 -3.32 8.64 -5.22
C GLU A 383 -4.49 9.61 -4.99
N LYS A 384 -4.22 10.92 -4.96
CA LYS A 384 -5.29 11.94 -4.87
C LYS A 384 -6.23 11.86 -6.07
N LEU A 385 -5.68 11.69 -7.27
CA LEU A 385 -6.46 11.57 -8.50
C LEU A 385 -7.24 10.25 -8.54
N PHE A 386 -6.66 9.14 -8.10
CA PHE A 386 -7.37 7.85 -7.97
C PHE A 386 -8.57 7.94 -7.03
N LYS A 387 -8.44 8.64 -5.89
CA LYS A 387 -9.57 8.87 -4.97
C LYS A 387 -10.69 9.68 -5.59
N ILE A 388 -10.35 10.73 -6.35
CA ILE A 388 -11.33 11.53 -7.09
C ILE A 388 -12.02 10.66 -8.14
N LEU A 389 -11.25 9.88 -8.91
CA LEU A 389 -11.76 8.97 -9.92
C LEU A 389 -12.72 7.93 -9.33
N GLU A 390 -12.32 7.26 -8.24
CA GLU A 390 -13.18 6.29 -7.56
C GLU A 390 -14.49 6.92 -7.11
N LYS A 391 -14.43 8.14 -6.56
CA LYS A 391 -15.62 8.87 -6.14
C LYS A 391 -16.57 9.14 -7.31
N ILE A 392 -16.04 9.56 -8.47
CA ILE A 392 -16.85 9.78 -9.68
C ILE A 392 -17.54 8.49 -10.12
N ILE A 393 -16.80 7.37 -10.14
CA ILE A 393 -17.36 6.06 -10.52
C ILE A 393 -18.46 5.62 -9.55
N ASN A 394 -18.23 5.75 -8.24
CA ASN A 394 -19.21 5.37 -7.24
C ASN A 394 -20.48 6.25 -7.33
N GLU A 395 -20.32 7.57 -7.45
CA GLU A 395 -21.44 8.50 -7.65
C GLU A 395 -22.23 8.19 -8.93
N ALA A 396 -21.57 7.82 -10.02
CA ALA A 396 -22.22 7.43 -11.28
C ALA A 396 -23.04 6.14 -11.12
N ASN A 397 -22.49 5.15 -10.44
CA ASN A 397 -23.18 3.90 -10.14
C ASN A 397 -24.38 4.10 -9.20
N GLU A 398 -24.25 4.97 -8.20
CA GLU A 398 -25.34 5.30 -7.27
C GLU A 398 -26.49 6.07 -7.93
N LYS A 399 -26.17 7.02 -8.82
CA LYS A 399 -27.16 7.79 -9.58
C LYS A 399 -27.91 6.96 -10.62
N GLY A 400 -27.33 5.83 -11.06
CA GLY A 400 -27.96 4.91 -12.00
C GLY A 400 -28.13 5.52 -13.39
N TYR A 401 -27.08 6.15 -13.93
CA TYR A 401 -27.12 6.75 -15.27
C TYR A 401 -27.45 5.72 -16.37
N GLU A 402 -27.92 6.22 -17.51
CA GLU A 402 -28.17 5.42 -18.70
C GLU A 402 -26.88 4.81 -19.25
N THR A 403 -27.02 3.72 -20.01
CA THR A 403 -25.88 2.94 -20.52
C THR A 403 -24.89 3.79 -21.35
N TYR A 404 -25.38 4.75 -22.15
CA TYR A 404 -24.49 5.61 -22.95
C TYR A 404 -23.61 6.50 -22.08
N THR A 405 -24.18 7.14 -21.07
CA THR A 405 -23.42 7.94 -20.10
C THR A 405 -22.43 7.10 -19.31
N ILE A 406 -22.81 5.88 -18.89
CA ILE A 406 -21.91 4.95 -18.21
C ILE A 406 -20.73 4.54 -19.12
N ASN A 407 -20.99 4.28 -20.39
CA ASN A 407 -19.95 3.96 -21.38
C ASN A 407 -19.05 5.17 -21.66
N ASP A 408 -19.60 6.38 -21.69
CA ASP A 408 -18.84 7.62 -21.84
C ASP A 408 -17.88 7.83 -20.65
N ILE A 409 -18.38 7.74 -19.42
CA ILE A 409 -17.59 7.82 -18.18
C ILE A 409 -16.49 6.74 -18.17
N THR A 410 -16.82 5.51 -18.55
CA THR A 410 -15.87 4.40 -18.57
C THR A 410 -14.75 4.65 -19.59
N THR A 411 -15.10 5.09 -20.80
CA THR A 411 -14.13 5.41 -21.86
C THR A 411 -13.20 6.57 -21.47
N ARG A 412 -13.75 7.61 -20.82
CA ARG A 412 -12.96 8.71 -20.24
C ARG A 412 -12.02 8.19 -19.16
N THR A 413 -12.53 7.35 -18.27
CA THR A 413 -11.74 6.78 -17.17
C THR A 413 -10.53 6.03 -17.69
N VAL A 414 -10.70 5.15 -18.69
CA VAL A 414 -9.58 4.42 -19.30
C VAL A 414 -8.52 5.38 -19.85
N SER A 415 -8.93 6.51 -20.43
CA SER A 415 -8.01 7.52 -20.95
C SER A 415 -7.30 8.28 -19.83
N ILE A 416 -8.04 8.73 -18.81
CA ILE A 416 -7.52 9.45 -17.65
C ILE A 416 -6.53 8.59 -16.85
N LEU A 417 -6.78 7.28 -16.71
CA LEU A 417 -5.83 6.37 -16.05
C LEU A 417 -4.44 6.39 -16.69
N LYS A 418 -4.37 6.49 -18.02
CA LYS A 418 -3.08 6.63 -18.75
C LYS A 418 -2.37 7.95 -18.41
N GLU A 419 -3.11 8.99 -18.08
CA GLU A 419 -2.57 10.28 -17.63
C GLU A 419 -2.10 10.18 -16.17
N ILE A 420 -2.93 9.62 -15.28
CA ILE A 420 -2.61 9.46 -13.85
C ILE A 420 -1.32 8.64 -13.67
N HIS A 421 -1.14 7.54 -14.42
CA HIS A 421 0.09 6.73 -14.36
C HIS A 421 1.37 7.46 -14.79
N ARG A 422 1.24 8.64 -15.42
CA ARG A 422 2.36 9.47 -15.88
C ARG A 422 2.53 10.74 -15.05
N VAL A 423 1.75 10.91 -13.99
CA VAL A 423 1.81 12.10 -13.12
C VAL A 423 3.13 12.20 -12.38
N ILE A 424 3.77 11.07 -12.10
CA ILE A 424 5.03 11.01 -11.36
C ILE A 424 6.12 10.55 -12.32
N ASP A 425 7.20 11.33 -12.41
CA ASP A 425 8.36 10.94 -13.19
C ASP A 425 9.06 9.76 -12.51
N GLN A 426 9.17 8.64 -13.21
CA GLN A 426 9.75 7.41 -12.65
C GLN A 426 11.25 7.52 -12.29
N LYS A 427 11.97 8.50 -12.85
CA LYS A 427 13.40 8.70 -12.58
C LYS A 427 13.63 9.68 -11.44
N THR A 428 12.86 10.76 -11.38
CA THR A 428 13.07 11.83 -10.39
C THR A 428 12.13 11.72 -9.19
N GLY A 429 11.00 11.01 -9.31
CA GLY A 429 9.94 10.97 -8.31
C GLY A 429 9.15 12.27 -8.18
N GLU A 430 9.41 13.25 -9.05
CA GLU A 430 8.74 14.55 -9.03
C GLU A 430 7.40 14.51 -9.76
N VAL A 431 6.49 15.38 -9.34
CA VAL A 431 5.17 15.54 -9.97
C VAL A 431 5.30 16.33 -11.27
N ILE A 432 4.80 15.76 -12.36
CA ILE A 432 4.68 16.41 -13.65
C ILE A 432 3.41 17.27 -13.66
N GLU A 433 3.51 18.49 -13.12
CA GLU A 433 2.40 19.43 -12.93
C GLU A 433 1.45 19.58 -14.14
N PRO A 434 1.92 19.72 -15.41
CA PRO A 434 0.99 19.80 -16.54
C PRO A 434 0.14 18.54 -16.75
N VAL A 435 0.68 17.36 -16.43
CA VAL A 435 -0.05 16.07 -16.54
C VAL A 435 -1.05 15.93 -15.40
N TYR A 436 -0.66 16.33 -14.17
CA TYR A 436 -1.57 16.37 -13.03
C TYR A 436 -2.78 17.27 -13.30
N ASN A 437 -2.54 18.51 -13.73
CA ASN A 437 -3.61 19.48 -14.00
C ASN A 437 -4.53 19.02 -15.15
N LEU A 438 -3.99 18.36 -16.16
CA LEU A 438 -4.78 17.78 -17.25
C LEU A 438 -5.69 16.65 -16.75
N ALA A 439 -5.16 15.72 -15.96
CA ALA A 439 -5.93 14.62 -15.39
C ALA A 439 -7.03 15.14 -14.46
N GLU A 440 -6.72 16.12 -13.60
CA GLU A 440 -7.69 16.75 -12.70
C GLU A 440 -8.82 17.46 -13.47
N MET A 441 -8.46 18.25 -14.48
CA MET A 441 -9.44 18.91 -15.36
C MET A 441 -10.34 17.88 -16.08
N ASN A 442 -9.75 16.79 -16.57
CA ASN A 442 -10.50 15.72 -17.25
C ASN A 442 -11.44 14.96 -16.30
N LEU A 443 -11.06 14.78 -15.03
CA LEU A 443 -11.94 14.23 -13.99
C LEU A 443 -13.14 15.15 -13.72
N ASP A 444 -12.90 16.46 -13.52
CA ASP A 444 -13.98 17.44 -13.34
C ASP A 444 -14.94 17.49 -14.54
N LYS A 445 -14.37 17.56 -15.75
CA LYS A 445 -15.12 17.55 -17.00
C LYS A 445 -15.97 16.29 -17.15
N THR A 446 -15.44 15.12 -16.79
CA THR A 446 -16.18 13.84 -16.83
C THR A 446 -17.41 13.91 -15.94
N LYS A 447 -17.26 14.41 -14.71
CA LYS A 447 -18.37 14.54 -13.77
C LYS A 447 -19.46 15.47 -14.31
N ARG A 448 -19.08 16.67 -14.75
CA ARG A 448 -20.02 17.70 -15.19
C ARG A 448 -20.79 17.29 -16.45
N LEU A 449 -20.12 16.67 -17.43
CA LEU A 449 -20.77 16.18 -18.65
C LEU A 449 -21.79 15.07 -18.34
N ALA A 450 -21.45 14.15 -17.43
CA ALA A 450 -22.38 13.11 -17.00
C ALA A 450 -23.64 13.68 -16.31
N GLU A 451 -23.49 14.73 -15.51
CA GLU A 451 -24.61 15.39 -14.83
C GLU A 451 -25.57 16.11 -15.80
N GLU A 452 -25.06 16.57 -16.93
CA GLU A 452 -25.84 17.21 -18.01
C GLU A 452 -26.32 16.22 -19.09
N GLY A 453 -25.98 14.92 -18.98
CA GLY A 453 -26.33 13.90 -19.97
C GLY A 453 -25.65 14.09 -21.32
N VAL A 454 -24.43 14.66 -21.34
CA VAL A 454 -23.67 14.94 -22.56
C VAL A 454 -22.68 13.81 -22.85
N ASP A 455 -23.13 12.87 -23.70
CA ASP A 455 -22.38 11.65 -24.02
C ASP A 455 -21.51 11.83 -25.28
N CYS A 456 -20.37 12.52 -25.14
CA CYS A 456 -19.55 12.93 -26.29
C CYS A 456 -19.07 11.75 -27.17
N TYR A 457 -18.61 10.63 -26.59
CA TYR A 457 -18.12 9.48 -27.36
C TYR A 457 -19.24 8.80 -28.14
N ALA A 458 -20.40 8.62 -27.51
CA ALA A 458 -21.59 8.10 -28.19
C ALA A 458 -22.03 9.04 -29.32
N PHE A 459 -22.00 10.35 -29.07
CA PHE A 459 -22.38 11.36 -30.06
C PHE A 459 -21.39 11.47 -31.23
N ILE A 460 -20.09 11.36 -30.97
CA ILE A 460 -19.07 11.29 -32.02
C ILE A 460 -19.32 10.06 -32.91
N TYR A 461 -19.50 8.88 -32.29
CA TYR A 461 -19.77 7.65 -33.02
C TYR A 461 -21.07 7.77 -33.85
N TYR A 462 -22.11 8.38 -33.28
CA TYR A 462 -23.35 8.67 -33.98
C TYR A 462 -23.11 9.56 -35.22
N ALA A 463 -22.40 10.66 -35.06
CA ALA A 463 -22.11 11.60 -36.15
C ALA A 463 -21.25 10.99 -37.26
N GLU A 464 -20.28 10.13 -36.90
CA GLU A 464 -19.47 9.38 -37.86
C GLU A 464 -20.31 8.38 -38.66
N ASN A 465 -21.12 7.57 -37.99
CA ASN A 465 -22.00 6.60 -38.65
C ASN A 465 -23.04 7.28 -39.54
N LEU A 466 -23.57 8.42 -39.12
CA LEU A 466 -24.49 9.22 -39.92
C LEU A 466 -23.85 9.60 -41.24
N LEU A 467 -22.59 10.03 -41.20
CA LEU A 467 -21.83 10.43 -42.37
C LEU A 467 -21.48 9.25 -43.28
N GLU A 468 -21.12 8.10 -42.72
CA GLU A 468 -20.73 6.90 -43.46
C GLU A 468 -21.92 6.15 -44.09
N THR A 469 -23.01 5.99 -43.35
CA THR A 469 -24.19 5.23 -43.78
C THR A 469 -25.00 5.99 -44.83
N PHE A 470 -25.14 7.31 -44.66
CA PHE A 470 -26.00 8.14 -45.51
C PHE A 470 -25.21 9.08 -46.42
N LEU A 471 -24.06 8.63 -46.94
CA LEU A 471 -23.19 9.41 -47.82
C LEU A 471 -23.91 10.09 -48.99
N ALA A 472 -24.92 9.45 -49.58
CA ALA A 472 -25.68 10.01 -50.70
C ALA A 472 -26.53 11.23 -50.32
N ALA A 473 -26.89 11.37 -49.03
CA ALA A 473 -27.74 12.45 -48.53
C ALA A 473 -26.97 13.75 -48.21
N PHE A 474 -25.62 13.73 -48.26
CA PHE A 474 -24.79 14.90 -47.94
C PHE A 474 -24.05 15.45 -49.16
N SER A 475 -23.99 16.79 -49.29
CA SER A 475 -23.13 17.43 -50.28
C SER A 475 -21.64 17.29 -49.92
N SER A 476 -20.73 17.45 -50.89
CA SER A 476 -19.28 17.39 -50.61
C SER A 476 -18.82 18.45 -49.59
N LYS A 477 -19.44 19.62 -49.60
CA LYS A 477 -19.18 20.71 -48.65
C LYS A 477 -19.65 20.34 -47.24
N ASP A 478 -20.84 19.77 -47.11
CA ASP A 478 -21.41 19.38 -45.82
C ASP A 478 -20.64 18.21 -45.19
N LYS A 479 -20.21 17.24 -46.01
CA LYS A 479 -19.33 16.14 -45.56
C LYS A 479 -18.03 16.67 -44.96
N SER A 480 -17.39 17.62 -45.64
CA SER A 480 -16.14 18.24 -45.17
C SER A 480 -16.35 19.03 -43.87
N LEU A 481 -17.44 19.80 -43.78
CA LEU A 481 -17.78 20.55 -42.58
C LEU A 481 -18.09 19.63 -41.39
N MET A 482 -18.85 18.56 -41.60
CA MET A 482 -19.18 17.57 -40.58
C MET A 482 -17.92 16.91 -40.02
N LYS A 483 -17.03 16.40 -40.89
CA LYS A 483 -15.74 15.83 -40.48
C LYS A 483 -14.92 16.82 -39.64
N LYS A 484 -14.86 18.09 -40.06
CA LYS A 484 -14.13 19.12 -39.32
C LYS A 484 -14.70 19.33 -37.91
N LYS A 485 -16.03 19.36 -37.74
CA LYS A 485 -16.66 19.53 -36.42
C LYS A 485 -16.52 18.29 -35.54
N ILE A 486 -16.62 17.09 -36.11
CA ILE A 486 -16.35 15.83 -35.41
C ILE A 486 -14.92 15.84 -34.86
N GLU A 487 -13.93 16.17 -35.70
CA GLU A 487 -12.53 16.24 -35.25
C GLU A 487 -12.28 17.35 -34.22
N HIS A 488 -12.99 18.48 -34.33
CA HIS A 488 -12.92 19.53 -33.32
C HIS A 488 -13.47 19.05 -31.97
N LEU A 489 -14.65 18.40 -31.96
CA LEU A 489 -15.22 17.82 -30.75
C LEU A 489 -14.29 16.76 -30.15
N LYS A 490 -13.72 15.84 -30.95
CA LYS A 490 -12.73 14.88 -30.46
C LYS A 490 -11.54 15.56 -29.77
N THR A 491 -11.04 16.65 -30.35
CA THR A 491 -9.91 17.40 -29.81
C THR A 491 -10.25 18.06 -28.47
N MET A 492 -11.39 18.75 -28.38
CA MET A 492 -11.85 19.38 -27.14
C MET A 492 -12.25 18.36 -26.08
N ASN A 493 -12.77 17.20 -26.52
CA ASN A 493 -13.13 16.11 -25.63
C ASN A 493 -11.93 15.59 -24.85
N LEU A 494 -10.78 15.47 -25.51
CA LEU A 494 -9.53 15.02 -24.89
C LEU A 494 -8.80 16.14 -24.12
N ASN A 495 -8.65 17.32 -24.73
CA ASN A 495 -7.70 18.33 -24.22
C ASN A 495 -8.33 19.67 -23.82
N GLY A 496 -9.58 19.92 -24.22
CA GLY A 496 -10.26 21.18 -23.93
C GLY A 496 -10.87 21.22 -22.53
N THR A 497 -11.21 22.41 -22.05
CA THR A 497 -11.99 22.57 -20.81
C THR A 497 -13.40 22.01 -20.97
N TYR A 498 -14.15 21.94 -19.88
CA TYR A 498 -15.57 21.59 -19.94
C TYR A 498 -16.34 22.51 -20.90
N GLU A 499 -16.13 23.82 -20.81
CA GLU A 499 -16.85 24.81 -21.60
C GLU A 499 -16.51 24.69 -23.10
N GLU A 500 -15.24 24.48 -23.43
CA GLU A 500 -14.80 24.28 -24.81
C GLU A 500 -15.35 22.98 -25.41
N ASN A 501 -15.41 21.91 -24.62
CA ASN A 501 -16.02 20.65 -25.04
C ASN A 501 -17.52 20.81 -25.29
N LEU A 502 -18.23 21.43 -24.35
CA LEU A 502 -19.67 21.64 -24.46
C LEU A 502 -20.02 22.54 -25.65
N ASP A 503 -19.24 23.58 -25.93
CA ASP A 503 -19.45 24.42 -27.12
C ASP A 503 -19.23 23.63 -28.42
N ALA A 504 -18.16 22.83 -28.50
CA ALA A 504 -17.89 21.97 -29.64
C ALA A 504 -18.99 20.91 -29.85
N TYR A 505 -19.52 20.35 -28.76
CA TYR A 505 -20.64 19.41 -28.79
C TYR A 505 -21.89 20.09 -29.38
N ASN A 506 -22.29 21.21 -28.80
CA ASN A 506 -23.46 21.98 -29.23
C ASN A 506 -23.30 22.53 -30.66
N ASP A 507 -22.09 22.84 -31.10
CA ASP A 507 -21.81 23.29 -32.47
C ASP A 507 -21.95 22.14 -33.50
N LEU A 508 -21.57 20.92 -33.13
CA LEU A 508 -21.82 19.72 -33.95
C LEU A 508 -23.31 19.37 -33.97
N ASP A 509 -23.98 19.41 -32.82
CA ASP A 509 -25.41 19.13 -32.68
C ASP A 509 -26.28 20.06 -33.53
N ARG A 510 -26.04 21.38 -33.43
CA ARG A 510 -26.68 22.39 -34.29
C ARG A 510 -26.40 22.19 -35.79
N LEU A 511 -25.30 21.52 -36.16
CA LEU A 511 -25.05 21.17 -37.56
C LEU A 511 -25.88 19.95 -37.97
N ILE A 512 -25.92 18.91 -37.14
CA ILE A 512 -26.69 17.68 -37.41
C ILE A 512 -28.18 17.99 -37.53
N ASP A 513 -28.72 18.89 -36.71
CA ASP A 513 -30.12 19.34 -36.77
C ASP A 513 -30.53 19.92 -38.12
N LYS A 514 -29.58 20.43 -38.92
CA LYS A 514 -29.86 20.92 -40.27
C LYS A 514 -30.12 19.80 -41.27
N PHE A 515 -29.93 18.54 -40.87
CA PHE A 515 -30.11 17.33 -41.67
C PHE A 515 -31.16 16.41 -41.02
N PRO A 516 -32.45 16.83 -40.98
CA PRO A 516 -33.49 16.09 -40.27
C PRO A 516 -33.73 14.69 -40.85
N LEU A 517 -33.64 14.52 -42.17
CA LEU A 517 -33.90 13.23 -42.81
C LEU A 517 -32.83 12.17 -42.48
N PRO A 518 -31.52 12.43 -42.63
CA PRO A 518 -30.49 11.51 -42.12
C PRO A 518 -30.64 11.19 -40.63
N ASN A 519 -30.97 12.18 -39.79
CA ASN A 519 -31.17 11.99 -38.35
C ASN A 519 -32.32 11.01 -38.08
N ILE A 520 -33.46 11.21 -38.75
CA ILE A 520 -34.62 10.30 -38.67
C ILE A 520 -34.27 8.88 -39.16
N LEU A 521 -33.54 8.77 -40.27
CA LEU A 521 -33.10 7.48 -40.79
C LEU A 521 -32.24 6.72 -39.79
N MET A 522 -31.34 7.41 -39.07
CA MET A 522 -30.53 6.78 -38.03
C MET A 522 -31.36 6.29 -36.84
N ARG A 523 -32.41 7.03 -36.45
CA ARG A 523 -33.36 6.57 -35.42
C ARG A 523 -34.10 5.30 -35.86
N ILE A 524 -34.49 5.23 -37.14
CA ILE A 524 -35.10 4.02 -37.71
C ILE A 524 -34.10 2.85 -37.70
N THR A 525 -32.82 3.11 -38.03
CA THR A 525 -31.75 2.09 -37.97
C THR A 525 -31.58 1.57 -36.54
N LYS A 526 -31.49 2.47 -35.56
CA LYS A 526 -31.38 2.09 -34.15
C LYS A 526 -32.53 1.20 -33.69
N ALA A 527 -33.77 1.53 -34.06
CA ALA A 527 -34.92 0.68 -33.76
C ALA A 527 -34.86 -0.69 -34.48
N ALA A 528 -34.33 -0.72 -35.71
CA ALA A 528 -34.10 -1.97 -36.44
C ALA A 528 -33.13 -2.90 -35.70
N ASP A 529 -31.98 -2.35 -35.27
CA ASP A 529 -30.92 -3.08 -34.57
C ASP A 529 -31.41 -3.58 -33.19
N LEU A 530 -32.10 -2.72 -32.43
CA LEU A 530 -32.73 -3.11 -31.15
C LEU A 530 -33.75 -4.24 -31.33
N CYS A 531 -34.52 -4.21 -32.42
CA CYS A 531 -35.41 -5.32 -32.77
C CYS A 531 -34.63 -6.56 -33.20
N GLU A 532 -33.51 -6.45 -33.91
CA GLU A 532 -32.74 -7.63 -34.31
C GLU A 532 -32.24 -8.44 -33.10
N GLU A 533 -31.89 -7.74 -32.02
CA GLU A 533 -31.47 -8.35 -30.75
C GLU A 533 -32.65 -8.86 -29.89
N ASN A 534 -33.74 -8.10 -29.78
CA ASN A 534 -34.79 -8.34 -28.78
C ASN A 534 -36.13 -8.84 -29.36
N ASP A 535 -36.41 -8.57 -30.65
CA ASP A 535 -37.64 -8.96 -31.36
C ASP A 535 -37.38 -9.14 -32.88
N PRO A 536 -36.60 -10.17 -33.28
CA PRO A 536 -36.08 -10.30 -34.64
C PRO A 536 -37.13 -10.23 -35.77
N PRO A 537 -38.37 -10.73 -35.59
CA PRO A 537 -39.43 -10.59 -36.60
C PRO A 537 -39.83 -9.15 -36.95
N ARG A 538 -39.64 -8.19 -36.04
CA ARG A 538 -39.97 -6.77 -36.28
C ARG A 538 -38.87 -6.02 -37.04
N ALA A 539 -37.60 -6.46 -36.97
CA ALA A 539 -36.45 -5.77 -37.56
C ALA A 539 -36.55 -5.52 -39.09
N PRO A 540 -36.98 -6.49 -39.93
CA PRO A 540 -37.06 -6.29 -41.40
C PRO A 540 -37.98 -5.14 -41.82
N LYS A 541 -38.97 -4.80 -40.99
CA LYS A 541 -39.91 -3.69 -41.25
C LYS A 541 -39.19 -2.34 -41.25
N PHE A 542 -38.28 -2.12 -40.30
CA PHE A 542 -37.52 -0.87 -40.17
C PHE A 542 -36.47 -0.75 -41.28
N TYR A 543 -35.72 -1.81 -41.59
CA TYR A 543 -34.79 -1.83 -42.74
C TYR A 543 -35.51 -1.62 -44.09
N GLY A 544 -36.71 -2.18 -44.23
CA GLY A 544 -37.58 -1.93 -45.39
C GLY A 544 -38.01 -0.47 -45.51
N ALA A 545 -38.32 0.19 -44.38
CA ALA A 545 -38.66 1.62 -44.35
C ALA A 545 -37.46 2.48 -44.77
N ILE A 546 -36.26 2.21 -44.24
CA ILE A 546 -35.01 2.90 -44.62
C ILE A 546 -34.78 2.79 -46.13
N SER A 547 -34.87 1.58 -46.69
CA SER A 547 -34.68 1.32 -48.12
C SER A 547 -35.69 2.07 -48.98
N SER A 548 -36.96 2.12 -48.54
CA SER A 548 -38.03 2.85 -49.25
C SER A 548 -37.79 4.37 -49.23
N ILE A 549 -37.33 4.91 -48.10
CA ILE A 549 -37.02 6.34 -47.95
C ILE A 549 -35.83 6.72 -48.83
N LEU A 550 -34.73 5.95 -48.79
CA LEU A 550 -33.54 6.22 -49.63
C LEU A 550 -33.87 6.18 -51.12
N ALA A 551 -34.66 5.20 -51.56
CA ALA A 551 -35.12 5.12 -52.96
C ALA A 551 -36.06 6.28 -53.36
N ALA A 552 -36.77 6.88 -52.41
CA ALA A 552 -37.61 8.06 -52.63
C ALA A 552 -36.78 9.35 -52.68
N VAL A 553 -35.68 9.43 -51.92
CA VAL A 553 -34.69 10.53 -51.99
C VAL A 553 -34.04 10.58 -53.37
N GLU A 554 -33.59 9.45 -53.90
CA GLU A 554 -32.99 9.38 -55.25
C GLU A 554 -33.95 9.83 -56.36
N LYS A 555 -35.27 9.72 -56.13
CA LYS A 555 -36.32 10.07 -57.08
C LYS A 555 -36.98 11.42 -56.79
N GLU A 556 -36.45 12.19 -55.83
CA GLU A 556 -36.98 13.48 -55.39
C GLU A 556 -38.48 13.43 -55.02
N ASN A 557 -38.96 12.31 -54.45
CA ASN A 557 -40.38 12.10 -54.14
C ASN A 557 -40.67 12.35 -52.65
N SER A 558 -40.95 13.60 -52.30
CA SER A 558 -41.21 14.03 -50.92
C SER A 558 -42.46 13.40 -50.30
N GLU A 559 -43.56 13.28 -51.05
CA GLU A 559 -44.82 12.70 -50.54
C GLU A 559 -44.65 11.25 -50.07
N ARG A 560 -43.80 10.48 -50.78
CA ARG A 560 -43.50 9.10 -50.41
C ARG A 560 -42.60 9.00 -49.18
N ILE A 561 -41.72 9.98 -48.96
CA ILE A 561 -40.90 10.06 -47.75
C ILE A 561 -41.82 10.29 -46.55
N ASP A 562 -42.65 11.33 -46.59
CA ASP A 562 -43.55 11.70 -45.50
C ASP A 562 -44.52 10.55 -45.16
N ALA A 563 -45.13 9.92 -46.17
CA ALA A 563 -46.04 8.78 -45.96
C ALA A 563 -45.35 7.55 -45.34
N THR A 564 -44.05 7.34 -45.62
CA THR A 564 -43.28 6.25 -45.00
C THR A 564 -42.93 6.59 -43.56
N LEU A 565 -42.56 7.84 -43.30
CA LEU A 565 -42.21 8.34 -41.97
C LEU A 565 -43.41 8.31 -41.01
N ASP A 566 -44.55 8.86 -41.41
CA ASP A 566 -45.78 8.87 -40.59
C ASP A 566 -46.21 7.47 -40.13
N LYS A 567 -45.91 6.46 -40.96
CA LYS A 567 -46.25 5.06 -40.66
C LYS A 567 -45.26 4.42 -39.70
N ILE A 568 -43.95 4.74 -39.79
CA ILE A 568 -42.91 4.00 -39.07
C ILE A 568 -42.49 4.69 -37.77
N LEU A 569 -42.52 6.02 -37.71
CA LEU A 569 -42.00 6.79 -36.57
C LEU A 569 -42.64 6.45 -35.22
N PRO A 570 -43.97 6.28 -35.09
CA PRO A 570 -44.58 5.90 -33.81
C PRO A 570 -44.06 4.56 -33.27
N GLU A 571 -43.78 3.60 -34.17
CA GLU A 571 -43.25 2.29 -33.79
C GLU A 571 -41.74 2.35 -33.49
N VAL A 572 -41.00 3.25 -34.14
CA VAL A 572 -39.60 3.53 -33.79
C VAL A 572 -39.51 4.07 -32.37
N ASP A 573 -40.36 5.04 -32.02
CA ASP A 573 -40.40 5.65 -30.69
C ASP A 573 -40.75 4.61 -29.62
N GLU A 574 -41.73 3.73 -29.89
CA GLU A 574 -42.11 2.60 -29.01
C GLU A 574 -40.93 1.65 -28.77
N VAL A 575 -40.26 1.19 -29.83
CA VAL A 575 -39.15 0.22 -29.75
C VAL A 575 -37.96 0.81 -28.99
N ILE A 576 -37.59 2.06 -29.29
CA ILE A 576 -36.50 2.74 -28.59
C ILE A 576 -36.86 2.88 -27.12
N GLN A 577 -38.05 3.39 -26.79
CA GLN A 577 -38.45 3.54 -25.39
C GLN A 577 -38.44 2.20 -24.62
N GLN A 578 -38.85 1.12 -25.27
CA GLN A 578 -38.96 -0.21 -24.68
C GLN A 578 -37.61 -0.90 -24.45
N TYR A 579 -36.66 -0.79 -25.39
CA TYR A 579 -35.45 -1.62 -25.37
C TYR A 579 -34.15 -0.84 -25.10
N ASP A 580 -34.15 0.49 -25.24
CA ASP A 580 -32.96 1.34 -25.10
C ASP A 580 -32.69 1.78 -23.64
N SER A 581 -33.73 1.82 -22.79
CA SER A 581 -33.64 2.31 -21.40
C SER A 581 -33.14 1.24 -20.42
N LYS A 582 -31.84 0.94 -20.46
CA LYS A 582 -31.16 0.19 -19.39
C LYS A 582 -30.18 1.09 -18.65
N THR A 583 -30.29 1.12 -17.33
CA THR A 583 -29.27 1.74 -16.46
C THR A 583 -28.00 0.91 -16.50
N GLY A 584 -26.85 1.56 -16.64
CA GLY A 584 -25.55 0.89 -16.65
C GLY A 584 -24.93 0.82 -15.25
N THR A 585 -23.87 0.03 -15.10
CA THR A 585 -23.03 0.04 -13.90
C THR A 585 -21.58 -0.16 -14.31
N ILE A 586 -20.69 0.74 -13.88
CA ILE A 586 -19.26 0.64 -14.07
C ILE A 586 -18.73 -0.46 -13.14
N LYS A 587 -18.20 -1.53 -13.73
CA LYS A 587 -17.56 -2.64 -13.03
C LYS A 587 -16.04 -2.42 -12.97
N LYS A 588 -15.45 -2.62 -11.78
CA LYS A 588 -14.01 -2.40 -11.56
C LYS A 588 -13.32 -3.44 -10.66
N GLY A 589 -14.05 -4.24 -9.90
CA GLY A 589 -13.47 -5.14 -8.91
C GLY A 589 -12.90 -6.43 -9.48
N ILE A 590 -12.39 -7.25 -8.57
CA ILE A 590 -11.86 -8.58 -8.83
C ILE A 590 -12.46 -9.61 -7.85
N THR A 591 -12.40 -10.88 -8.25
CA THR A 591 -12.85 -12.04 -7.49
C THR A 591 -11.80 -13.15 -7.57
N ARG A 592 -11.89 -14.13 -6.66
CA ARG A 592 -10.99 -15.28 -6.64
C ARG A 592 -11.47 -16.41 -7.55
#